data_AF-A0ABD3DMW5-F1
#
_entry.id   AF-A0ABD3DMW5-F1
#
_cell.length_a   1.000
_cell.length_b   1.000
_cell.length_c   1.000
_cell.angle_alpha   90.00
_cell.angle_beta   90.00
_cell.angle_gamma   90.00
#
_symmetry.space_group_name_H-M   'P 1'
#
loop_
_entity.id
_entity.type
_entity.pdbx_description
1 polymer ?
#
loop_
_entity_poly.entity_id
_entity_poly.type
_entity_poly.pdbx_seq_one_letter_code
_entity_poly.pdbx_strand_id
1 'polypeptide(L)'
;MVATNLKAETMKLMDKRSGMEEEMNAIIEGLCRPGGPGLSGNLVDSEGFPRADIDIHAVRAERHRLSELRNDHIDITEKINKNIELLHSAKLTPKTVHVNDSDPKDQDANVGMSSSVNNPTSGGASVAMDVDFVLSRPFAMVDEIAEASPAAEDGLQLGDQIVKFGDVERGENLLQRLAAEPRQKQGQAIPLLVMRQGALINLKVTPREWSGPGLLGCHFRIL
;
A
#
# COMPACT_ATOMS: atom_id res chain seq x y z
N MET A 1 -29.47 -5.99 15.69
CA MET A 1 -28.69 -5.47 16.84
C MET A 1 -27.18 -5.36 16.58
N VAL A 2 -26.58 -6.19 15.72
CA VAL A 2 -25.11 -6.15 15.46
C VAL A 2 -24.67 -4.88 14.69
N ALA A 3 -25.36 -4.52 13.61
CA ALA A 3 -25.00 -3.35 12.80
C ALA A 3 -25.08 -2.00 13.56
N THR A 4 -26.02 -1.88 14.51
CA THR A 4 -26.14 -0.68 15.35
C THR A 4 -25.01 -0.55 16.36
N ASN A 5 -24.47 -1.68 16.83
CA ASN A 5 -23.34 -1.70 17.76
C ASN A 5 -22.03 -1.32 17.04
N LEU A 6 -21.81 -1.87 15.85
CA LEU A 6 -20.63 -1.57 15.03
C LEU A 6 -20.59 -0.10 14.60
N LYS A 7 -21.74 0.47 14.21
CA LYS A 7 -21.85 1.90 13.91
C LYS A 7 -21.45 2.79 15.11
N ALA A 8 -21.90 2.44 16.31
CA ALA A 8 -21.56 3.17 17.52
C ALA A 8 -20.06 3.04 17.87
N GLU A 9 -19.47 1.87 17.66
CA GLU A 9 -18.02 1.67 17.83
C GLU A 9 -17.22 2.51 16.81
N THR A 10 -17.60 2.52 15.54
CA THR A 10 -16.95 3.33 14.50
C THR A 10 -17.00 4.82 14.84
N MET A 11 -18.15 5.33 15.30
CA MET A 11 -18.25 6.73 15.72
C MET A 11 -17.31 7.05 16.88
N LYS A 12 -17.25 6.20 17.91
CA LYS A 12 -16.30 6.37 19.02
C LYS A 12 -14.84 6.38 18.56
N LEU A 13 -14.49 5.53 17.60
CA LEU A 13 -13.14 5.50 17.02
C LEU A 13 -12.85 6.78 16.23
N MET A 14 -13.82 7.34 15.50
CA MET A 14 -13.69 8.63 14.82
C MET A 14 -13.46 9.78 15.80
N ASP A 15 -14.22 9.82 16.91
CA ASP A 15 -14.04 10.82 17.96
C ASP A 15 -12.63 10.71 18.58
N LYS A 16 -12.20 9.47 18.89
CA LYS A 16 -10.83 9.23 19.38
C LYS A 16 -9.79 9.68 18.37
N ARG A 17 -9.98 9.39 17.08
CA ARG A 17 -9.08 9.83 15.99
C ARG A 17 -8.94 11.35 15.97
N SER A 18 -10.05 12.08 16.07
CA SER A 18 -10.05 13.54 16.12
C SER A 18 -9.24 14.08 17.30
N GLY A 19 -9.42 13.51 18.50
CA GLY A 19 -8.64 13.91 19.67
C GLY A 19 -7.14 13.68 19.51
N MET A 20 -6.74 12.57 18.87
CA MET A 20 -5.34 12.29 18.58
C MET A 20 -4.75 13.25 17.53
N GLU A 21 -5.54 13.64 16.53
CA GLU A 21 -5.16 14.66 15.54
C GLU A 21 -4.94 16.03 16.19
N GLU A 22 -5.80 16.42 17.13
CA GLU A 22 -5.67 17.65 17.91
C GLU A 22 -4.39 17.65 18.76
N GLU A 23 -4.11 16.54 19.48
CA GLU A 23 -2.87 16.40 20.24
C GLU A 23 -1.62 16.44 19.35
N MET A 24 -1.66 15.74 18.21
CA MET A 24 -0.58 15.76 17.23
C MET A 24 -0.34 17.18 16.71
N ASN A 25 -1.39 17.92 16.35
CA ASN A 25 -1.28 19.29 15.87
C ASN A 25 -0.69 20.22 16.93
N ALA A 26 -1.10 20.09 18.19
CA ALA A 26 -0.54 20.87 19.29
C ALA A 26 0.97 20.64 19.48
N ILE A 27 1.43 19.38 19.39
CA ILE A 27 2.86 19.05 19.47
C ILE A 27 3.62 19.60 18.25
N ILE A 28 3.06 19.47 17.04
CA ILE A 28 3.66 19.98 15.81
C ILE A 28 3.82 21.50 15.89
N GLU A 29 2.78 22.23 16.31
CA GLU A 29 2.84 23.68 16.49
C GLU A 29 3.92 24.06 17.52
N GLY A 30 3.98 23.34 18.64
CA GLY A 30 4.99 23.55 19.68
C GLY A 30 6.43 23.45 19.16
N LEU A 31 6.72 22.40 18.38
CA LEU A 31 8.03 22.11 17.81
C LEU A 31 8.42 23.02 16.63
N CYS A 32 7.43 23.48 15.85
CA CYS A 32 7.62 24.29 14.65
C CYS A 32 7.52 25.80 14.89
N ARG A 33 7.52 26.26 16.15
CA ARG A 33 7.61 27.70 16.47
C ARG A 33 8.87 28.34 15.83
N PRO A 34 8.85 29.64 15.53
CA PRO A 34 10.03 30.34 14.99
C PRO A 34 11.24 30.16 15.92
N GLY A 35 12.34 29.60 15.40
CA GLY A 35 13.53 29.25 16.19
C GLY A 35 13.48 27.88 16.87
N GLY A 36 12.38 27.14 16.74
CA GLY A 36 12.26 25.77 17.23
C GLY A 36 13.05 24.76 16.39
N PRO A 37 13.37 23.58 16.97
CA PRO A 37 14.13 22.54 16.28
C PRO A 37 13.31 21.79 15.22
N GLY A 38 12.00 22.05 15.11
CA GLY A 38 11.10 21.34 14.20
C GLY A 38 10.97 19.85 14.50
N LEU A 39 10.39 19.11 13.57
CA LEU A 39 10.10 17.67 13.72
C LEU A 39 11.36 16.79 13.65
N SER A 40 12.38 17.23 12.89
CA SER A 40 13.59 16.44 12.62
C SER A 40 14.89 17.25 12.68
N GLY A 41 14.84 18.54 13.05
CA GLY A 41 16.02 19.39 13.07
C GLY A 41 17.03 18.99 14.14
N ASN A 42 18.28 19.40 13.92
CA ASN A 42 19.42 19.10 14.76
C ASN A 42 19.28 19.75 16.14
N LEU A 43 19.54 18.98 17.20
CA LEU A 43 19.49 19.45 18.60
C LEU A 43 20.85 19.93 19.11
N VAL A 44 21.81 20.01 18.21
CA VAL A 44 23.20 20.36 18.47
C VAL A 44 23.52 21.62 17.67
N ASP A 45 24.41 22.45 18.19
CA ASP A 45 24.92 23.64 17.51
C ASP A 45 25.99 23.27 16.45
N SER A 46 26.61 24.29 15.85
CA SER A 46 27.70 24.12 14.88
C SER A 46 29.01 23.63 15.48
N GLU A 47 29.19 23.75 16.79
CA GLU A 47 30.41 23.35 17.50
C GLU A 47 30.30 21.93 18.08
N GLY A 48 29.13 21.30 17.99
CA GLY A 48 28.90 19.94 18.47
C GLY A 48 28.35 19.88 19.90
N PHE A 49 27.91 21.01 20.46
CA PHE A 49 27.36 21.09 21.81
C PHE A 49 25.82 21.15 21.83
N PRO A 50 25.19 20.68 22.91
CA PRO A 50 23.74 20.82 23.11
C PRO A 50 23.28 22.26 22.95
N ARG A 51 22.28 22.49 22.11
CA ARG A 51 21.67 23.79 21.89
C ARG A 51 21.13 24.39 23.21
N ALA A 52 21.60 25.59 23.56
CA ALA A 52 21.22 26.28 24.78
C ALA A 52 19.87 27.02 24.68
N ASP A 53 19.40 27.26 23.46
CA ASP A 53 18.13 27.93 23.15
C ASP A 53 16.89 27.04 23.37
N ILE A 54 17.07 25.73 23.54
CA ILE A 54 15.99 24.75 23.49
C ILE A 54 16.16 23.72 24.61
N ASP A 55 15.05 23.31 25.24
CA ASP A 55 15.02 22.13 26.10
C ASP A 55 15.02 20.84 25.26
N ILE A 56 16.20 20.25 25.12
CA ILE A 56 16.43 19.03 24.33
C ILE A 56 15.65 17.84 24.89
N HIS A 57 15.45 17.77 26.20
CA HIS A 57 14.71 16.66 26.82
C HIS A 57 13.23 16.75 26.50
N ALA A 58 12.64 17.95 26.64
CA ALA A 58 11.27 18.20 26.26
C ALA A 58 11.03 17.90 24.78
N VAL A 59 11.91 18.39 23.90
CA VAL A 59 11.79 18.16 22.45
C VAL A 59 11.90 16.68 22.08
N ARG A 60 12.81 15.92 22.72
CA ARG A 60 12.88 14.47 22.50
C ARG A 60 11.60 13.76 22.95
N ALA A 61 11.06 14.15 24.11
CA ALA A 61 9.82 13.58 24.63
C ALA A 61 8.64 13.90 23.70
N GLU A 62 8.52 15.14 23.24
CA GLU A 62 7.50 15.59 22.29
C GLU A 62 7.61 14.86 20.95
N ARG A 63 8.81 14.73 20.38
CA ARG A 63 9.03 13.96 19.14
C ARG A 63 8.69 12.48 19.31
N HIS A 64 9.00 11.90 20.48
CA HIS A 64 8.66 10.52 20.78
C HIS A 64 7.15 10.33 20.87
N ARG A 65 6.47 11.16 21.67
CA ARG A 65 5.01 11.16 21.80
C ARG A 65 4.32 11.37 20.46
N LEU A 66 4.84 12.25 19.62
CA LEU A 66 4.32 12.46 18.27
C LEU A 66 4.43 11.19 17.40
N SER A 67 5.52 10.43 17.51
CA SER A 67 5.66 9.15 16.82
C SER A 67 4.69 8.09 17.35
N GLU A 68 4.48 8.02 18.67
CA GLU A 68 3.47 7.13 19.27
C GLU A 68 2.06 7.46 18.78
N LEU A 69 1.67 8.74 18.84
CA LEU A 69 0.37 9.21 18.36
C LEU A 69 0.14 8.92 16.87
N ARG A 70 1.19 9.02 16.05
CA ARG A 70 1.10 8.68 14.62
C ARG A 70 0.84 7.19 14.39
N ASN A 71 1.54 6.33 15.13
CA ASN A 71 1.34 4.88 15.01
C ASN A 71 -0.08 4.51 15.43
N ASP A 72 -0.54 5.01 16.58
CA ASP A 72 -1.89 4.74 17.08
C ASP A 72 -2.98 5.30 16.14
N HIS A 73 -2.73 6.46 15.51
CA HIS A 73 -3.65 7.05 14.54
C HIS A 73 -3.82 6.16 13.30
N ILE A 74 -2.73 5.55 12.83
CA ILE A 74 -2.76 4.57 11.73
C ILE A 74 -3.62 3.37 12.13
N ASP A 75 -3.39 2.79 13.31
CA ASP A 75 -4.15 1.64 13.80
C ASP A 75 -5.66 1.92 13.94
N ILE A 76 -6.02 3.09 14.49
CA ILE A 76 -7.41 3.51 14.63
C ILE A 76 -8.05 3.73 13.26
N THR A 77 -7.33 4.35 12.33
CA THR A 77 -7.81 4.60 10.97
C THR A 77 -8.08 3.28 10.25
N GLU A 78 -7.19 2.30 10.36
CA GLU A 78 -7.38 0.97 9.81
C GLU A 78 -8.61 0.27 10.42
N LYS A 79 -8.78 0.37 11.74
CA LYS A 79 -9.95 -0.20 12.43
C LYS A 79 -11.27 0.45 12.00
N ILE A 80 -11.27 1.77 11.80
CA ILE A 80 -12.44 2.50 11.26
C ILE A 80 -12.79 1.99 9.87
N ASN A 81 -11.81 1.84 8.97
CA ASN A 81 -12.02 1.36 7.61
C ASN A 81 -12.67 -0.03 7.60
N LYS A 82 -12.11 -0.98 8.37
CA LYS A 82 -12.68 -2.34 8.52
C LYS A 82 -14.13 -2.31 9.01
N ASN A 83 -14.43 -1.47 10.00
CA ASN A 83 -15.81 -1.37 10.50
C ASN A 83 -16.77 -0.78 9.46
N ILE A 84 -16.33 0.20 8.66
CA ILE A 84 -17.14 0.78 7.57
C ILE A 84 -17.42 -0.27 6.48
N GLU A 85 -16.41 -1.05 6.08
CA GLU A 85 -16.56 -2.14 5.11
C GLU A 85 -17.59 -3.19 5.58
N LEU A 86 -17.50 -3.59 6.85
CA LEU A 86 -18.46 -4.51 7.46
C LEU A 86 -19.88 -3.93 7.51
N LEU A 87 -20.03 -2.65 7.83
CA LEU A 87 -21.34 -1.98 7.80
C LEU A 87 -21.93 -1.91 6.38
N HIS A 88 -21.10 -1.67 5.37
CA HIS A 88 -21.54 -1.58 3.97
C HIS A 88 -21.90 -2.94 3.39
N SER A 89 -21.06 -3.96 3.61
CA SER A 89 -21.34 -5.34 3.18
C SER A 89 -22.58 -5.93 3.85
N ALA A 90 -22.80 -5.68 5.14
CA ALA A 90 -24.00 -6.12 5.85
C ALA A 90 -25.30 -5.44 5.36
N LYS A 91 -25.20 -4.28 4.70
CA LYS A 91 -26.35 -3.53 4.18
C LYS A 91 -26.71 -3.93 2.73
N LEU A 92 -25.78 -4.56 2.02
CA LEU A 92 -25.94 -5.03 0.64
C LEU A 92 -26.58 -6.41 0.51
N THR A 93 -26.89 -7.11 1.62
CA THR A 93 -27.67 -8.36 1.58
C THR A 93 -29.17 -8.07 1.57
N PRO A 94 -29.88 -8.21 0.44
CA PRO A 94 -31.33 -8.08 0.42
C PRO A 94 -31.96 -9.40 0.89
N LYS A 95 -32.76 -9.28 1.95
CA LYS A 95 -34.03 -9.98 2.19
C LYS A 95 -34.46 -11.03 1.13
N THR A 96 -34.33 -12.31 1.48
CA THR A 96 -35.17 -13.47 1.09
C THR A 96 -36.06 -13.33 -0.15
N VAL A 97 -35.68 -14.02 -1.24
CA VAL A 97 -36.66 -14.63 -2.16
C VAL A 97 -37.05 -15.97 -1.55
N HIS A 98 -38.27 -16.03 -1.00
CA HIS A 98 -38.94 -17.24 -0.54
C HIS A 98 -39.85 -17.71 -1.68
N VAL A 99 -39.53 -18.83 -2.32
CA VAL A 99 -40.51 -19.69 -3.02
C VAL A 99 -40.11 -21.14 -2.76
N ASN A 100 -40.77 -21.73 -1.76
CA ASN A 100 -40.96 -23.19 -1.61
C ASN A 100 -42.00 -23.61 -2.67
N ASP A 101 -42.14 -24.82 -3.21
CA ASP A 101 -41.53 -26.15 -3.08
C ASP A 101 -42.35 -27.07 -4.02
N SER A 102 -41.72 -28.00 -4.74
CA SER A 102 -42.28 -29.34 -5.10
C SER A 102 -41.38 -30.10 -6.11
N ASP A 103 -40.68 -31.12 -5.58
CA ASP A 103 -39.99 -32.29 -6.21
C ASP A 103 -40.94 -33.27 -6.96
N PRO A 104 -40.52 -34.46 -7.51
CA PRO A 104 -39.24 -34.93 -8.13
C PRO A 104 -39.43 -35.85 -9.40
N LYS A 105 -38.36 -36.19 -10.16
CA LYS A 105 -38.10 -37.54 -10.79
C LYS A 105 -36.84 -37.65 -11.70
N ASP A 106 -35.89 -38.49 -11.27
CA ASP A 106 -35.21 -39.64 -11.93
C ASP A 106 -34.85 -39.66 -13.44
N GLN A 107 -33.54 -39.73 -13.77
CA GLN A 107 -32.80 -40.90 -14.37
C GLN A 107 -31.55 -40.56 -15.22
N ASP A 108 -30.42 -41.15 -14.77
CA ASP A 108 -29.31 -41.83 -15.46
C ASP A 108 -28.31 -41.18 -16.46
N ALA A 109 -27.04 -41.19 -16.00
CA ALA A 109 -25.77 -41.63 -16.62
C ALA A 109 -25.18 -40.91 -17.86
N ASN A 110 -23.99 -40.29 -17.72
CA ASN A 110 -22.67 -40.88 -18.05
C ASN A 110 -21.50 -39.84 -18.04
N VAL A 111 -20.39 -40.25 -17.40
CA VAL A 111 -18.98 -39.76 -17.31
C VAL A 111 -18.47 -38.44 -17.92
N GLY A 112 -17.70 -37.69 -17.10
CA GLY A 112 -16.60 -36.83 -17.57
C GLY A 112 -16.07 -35.73 -16.62
N MET A 113 -15.04 -36.05 -15.81
CA MET A 113 -13.90 -35.18 -15.40
C MET A 113 -14.09 -33.93 -14.48
N SER A 114 -13.49 -34.06 -13.28
CA SER A 114 -12.78 -33.07 -12.42
C SER A 114 -13.48 -31.92 -11.66
N SER A 115 -13.53 -32.16 -10.34
CA SER A 115 -12.91 -31.41 -9.23
C SER A 115 -13.62 -30.24 -8.54
N SER A 116 -13.94 -30.54 -7.28
CA SER A 116 -13.78 -29.76 -6.04
C SER A 116 -14.67 -28.57 -5.76
N VAL A 117 -15.69 -28.87 -4.96
CA VAL A 117 -16.41 -27.93 -4.11
C VAL A 117 -15.69 -27.76 -2.77
N ASN A 118 -15.80 -26.54 -2.23
CA ASN A 118 -15.81 -26.14 -0.83
C ASN A 118 -14.52 -25.57 -0.17
N ASN A 119 -14.68 -24.30 0.22
CA ASN A 119 -13.84 -23.44 1.05
C ASN A 119 -13.27 -24.13 2.31
N PRO A 120 -12.07 -23.67 2.75
CA PRO A 120 -11.99 -23.15 4.11
C PRO A 120 -11.11 -21.89 4.28
N THR A 121 -11.45 -21.17 5.34
CA THR A 121 -10.77 -20.07 6.02
C THR A 121 -9.32 -20.38 6.44
N SER A 122 -8.49 -19.33 6.54
CA SER A 122 -7.39 -19.10 7.53
C SER A 122 -5.96 -19.08 7.00
N GLY A 123 -5.28 -17.95 7.25
CA GLY A 123 -3.85 -17.69 6.99
C GLY A 123 -3.71 -16.31 6.32
N GLY A 124 -3.88 -15.19 7.01
CA GLY A 124 -2.94 -14.78 8.05
C GLY A 124 -1.66 -14.21 7.43
N ALA A 125 -1.75 -13.16 6.60
CA ALA A 125 -0.70 -12.19 6.26
C ALA A 125 -1.15 -11.37 5.04
N SER A 126 -1.57 -10.10 5.22
CA SER A 126 -1.52 -9.06 4.15
C SER A 126 -2.32 -7.79 4.48
N VAL A 127 -2.24 -7.25 5.70
CA VAL A 127 -2.55 -5.81 5.90
C VAL A 127 -1.35 -5.04 6.44
N ALA A 128 -0.25 -5.72 6.76
CA ALA A 128 1.03 -5.10 7.11
C ALA A 128 1.82 -4.54 5.91
N MET A 129 1.28 -4.56 4.70
CA MET A 129 2.00 -4.12 3.49
C MET A 129 1.64 -2.69 3.02
N ASP A 130 0.70 -2.00 3.67
CA ASP A 130 0.16 -0.73 3.12
C ASP A 130 0.60 0.55 3.88
N VAL A 131 1.60 0.44 4.77
CA VAL A 131 2.23 1.63 5.41
C VAL A 131 3.60 1.92 4.80
N ASP A 132 4.32 0.89 4.34
CA ASP A 132 5.65 1.06 3.73
C ASP A 132 5.57 1.62 2.30
N PHE A 133 4.42 1.45 1.65
CA PHE A 133 4.23 1.91 0.29
C PHE A 133 4.06 3.43 0.18
N VAL A 134 3.35 4.06 1.13
CA VAL A 134 3.11 5.51 1.15
C VAL A 134 4.41 6.31 1.39
N LEU A 135 5.46 5.67 1.92
CA LEU A 135 6.79 6.24 2.10
C LEU A 135 7.83 5.76 1.07
N SER A 136 7.49 4.76 0.24
CA SER A 136 8.44 4.17 -0.71
C SER A 136 8.79 5.14 -1.82
N ARG A 137 10.00 5.71 -1.74
CA ARG A 137 10.53 6.62 -2.75
C ARG A 137 10.78 5.87 -4.06
N PRO A 138 10.24 6.35 -5.20
CA PRO A 138 10.61 5.81 -6.49
C PRO A 138 12.12 5.78 -6.69
N PHE A 139 12.63 4.72 -7.32
CA PHE A 139 14.04 4.54 -7.59
C PHE A 139 14.40 4.69 -9.06
N ALA A 140 13.42 4.57 -9.96
CA ALA A 140 13.61 4.74 -11.39
C ALA A 140 12.38 5.40 -12.00
N MET A 141 12.55 5.94 -13.20
CA MET A 141 11.48 6.47 -14.02
C MET A 141 11.59 5.93 -15.43
N VAL A 142 10.46 5.64 -16.05
CA VAL A 142 10.40 5.25 -17.45
C VAL A 142 10.51 6.49 -18.31
N ASP A 143 11.57 6.61 -19.09
CA ASP A 143 11.84 7.74 -19.97
C ASP A 143 11.63 7.42 -21.44
N GLU A 144 11.73 6.15 -21.83
CA GLU A 144 11.49 5.67 -23.18
C GLU A 144 10.73 4.34 -23.17
N ILE A 145 9.75 4.20 -24.06
CA ILE A 145 9.02 2.96 -24.32
C ILE A 145 8.89 2.84 -25.83
N ALA A 146 9.33 1.71 -26.38
CA ALA A 146 9.14 1.41 -27.79
C ALA A 146 7.68 1.01 -28.08
N GLU A 147 7.16 1.45 -29.22
CA GLU A 147 5.85 1.04 -29.71
C GLU A 147 5.82 -0.48 -29.97
N ALA A 148 4.68 -1.12 -29.68
CA ALA A 148 4.50 -2.59 -29.76
C ALA A 148 5.52 -3.41 -28.92
N SER A 149 6.09 -2.79 -27.88
CA SER A 149 6.89 -3.52 -26.90
C SER A 149 6.03 -4.18 -25.83
N PRO A 150 6.51 -5.25 -25.18
CA PRO A 150 5.84 -5.86 -24.05
C PRO A 150 5.50 -4.86 -22.95
N ALA A 151 6.39 -3.90 -22.67
CA ALA A 151 6.13 -2.85 -21.69
C ALA A 151 4.93 -1.96 -22.08
N ALA A 152 4.81 -1.59 -23.35
CA ALA A 152 3.68 -0.80 -23.84
C ALA A 152 2.36 -1.59 -23.80
N GLU A 153 2.38 -2.85 -24.27
CA GLU A 153 1.21 -3.73 -24.27
C GLU A 153 0.71 -4.06 -22.87
N ASP A 154 1.63 -4.20 -21.92
CA ASP A 154 1.34 -4.51 -20.52
C ASP A 154 0.98 -3.24 -19.70
N GLY A 155 0.88 -2.08 -20.35
CA GLY A 155 0.29 -0.86 -19.78
C GLY A 155 1.27 0.09 -19.06
N LEU A 156 2.58 -0.12 -19.23
CA LEU A 156 3.61 0.81 -18.77
C LEU A 156 3.55 2.10 -19.61
N GLN A 157 3.73 3.26 -18.98
CA GLN A 157 3.66 4.55 -19.65
C GLN A 157 4.92 5.40 -19.41
N LEU A 158 5.19 6.29 -20.36
CA LEU A 158 6.25 7.30 -20.23
C LEU A 158 5.99 8.17 -18.99
N GLY A 159 7.02 8.37 -18.18
CA GLY A 159 6.95 9.12 -16.93
C GLY A 159 6.52 8.31 -15.71
N ASP A 160 6.20 7.02 -15.86
CA ASP A 160 5.91 6.16 -14.71
C ASP A 160 7.13 6.06 -13.79
N GLN A 161 6.92 6.30 -12.51
CA GLN A 161 7.99 6.23 -11.51
C GLN A 161 7.94 4.88 -10.80
N ILE A 162 8.96 4.06 -11.01
CA ILE A 162 9.05 2.70 -10.48
C ILE A 162 9.39 2.76 -8.99
N VAL A 163 8.51 2.17 -8.18
CA VAL A 163 8.68 2.03 -6.74
C VAL A 163 9.13 0.61 -6.39
N LYS A 164 8.59 -0.40 -7.07
CA LYS A 164 8.99 -1.81 -6.95
C LYS A 164 8.90 -2.52 -8.28
N PHE A 165 9.86 -3.40 -8.57
CA PHE A 165 9.87 -4.21 -9.79
C PHE A 165 10.18 -5.68 -9.44
N GLY A 166 9.16 -6.52 -9.38
CA GLY A 166 9.30 -7.91 -8.91
C GLY A 166 9.86 -7.94 -7.49
N ASP A 167 11.01 -8.59 -7.33
CA ASP A 167 11.75 -8.68 -6.07
C ASP A 167 12.81 -7.57 -5.92
N VAL A 168 12.83 -6.60 -6.85
CA VAL A 168 13.76 -5.47 -6.88
C VAL A 168 13.13 -4.24 -6.24
N GLU A 169 13.78 -3.75 -5.21
CA GLU A 169 13.46 -2.53 -4.46
C GLU A 169 14.71 -1.64 -4.39
N ARG A 170 14.55 -0.39 -3.92
CA ARG A 170 15.65 0.54 -3.70
C ARG A 170 16.72 -0.09 -2.78
N GLY A 171 17.94 -0.21 -3.27
CA GLY A 171 19.04 -0.81 -2.50
C GLY A 171 20.34 -0.91 -3.29
N GLU A 172 21.27 -1.72 -2.77
CA GLU A 172 22.54 -1.99 -3.44
C GLU A 172 22.36 -2.84 -4.71
N ASN A 173 23.23 -2.64 -5.70
CA ASN A 173 23.21 -3.37 -6.98
C ASN A 173 21.90 -3.24 -7.78
N LEU A 174 21.15 -2.15 -7.58
CA LEU A 174 19.84 -1.89 -8.18
C LEU A 174 19.83 -2.13 -9.70
N LEU A 175 20.77 -1.55 -10.45
CA LEU A 175 20.82 -1.67 -11.91
C LEU A 175 21.02 -3.12 -12.36
N GLN A 176 21.91 -3.85 -11.67
CA GLN A 176 22.18 -5.25 -11.99
C GLN A 176 20.96 -6.12 -11.71
N ARG A 177 20.27 -5.90 -10.58
CA ARG A 177 19.05 -6.61 -10.22
C ARG A 177 17.90 -6.29 -11.17
N LEU A 178 17.71 -5.02 -11.52
CA LEU A 178 16.69 -4.57 -12.47
C LEU A 178 16.90 -5.15 -13.87
N ALA A 179 18.16 -5.33 -14.30
CA ALA A 179 18.48 -5.97 -15.57
C ALA A 179 18.41 -7.51 -15.53
N ALA A 180 18.62 -8.12 -14.37
CA ALA A 180 18.60 -9.57 -14.19
C ALA A 180 17.18 -10.13 -14.01
N GLU A 181 16.31 -9.40 -13.30
CA GLU A 181 14.94 -9.84 -12.98
C GLU A 181 14.14 -10.22 -14.24
N PRO A 182 14.11 -9.41 -15.32
CA PRO A 182 13.39 -9.76 -16.55
C PRO A 182 13.99 -10.96 -17.30
N ARG A 183 15.30 -11.17 -17.17
CA ARG A 183 16.02 -12.29 -17.82
C ARG A 183 15.76 -13.61 -17.10
N GLN A 184 15.68 -13.58 -15.78
CA GLN A 184 15.40 -14.77 -14.96
C GLN A 184 13.94 -15.22 -15.06
N LYS A 185 13.02 -14.26 -15.22
CA LYS A 185 11.57 -14.49 -15.29
C LYS A 185 11.01 -14.31 -16.72
N GLN A 186 11.78 -14.68 -17.74
CA GLN A 186 11.31 -14.61 -19.14
C GLN A 186 10.05 -15.48 -19.32
N GLY A 187 9.02 -14.91 -19.96
CA GLY A 187 7.72 -15.52 -20.16
C GLY A 187 6.82 -15.54 -18.92
N GLN A 188 7.27 -15.01 -17.78
CA GLN A 188 6.48 -14.93 -16.54
C GLN A 188 6.13 -13.47 -16.22
N ALA A 189 4.88 -13.23 -15.83
CA ALA A 189 4.42 -11.90 -15.46
C ALA A 189 5.10 -11.44 -14.16
N ILE A 190 5.91 -10.39 -14.25
CA ILE A 190 6.58 -9.74 -13.14
C ILE A 190 5.66 -8.62 -12.61
N PRO A 191 5.23 -8.68 -11.34
CA PRO A 191 4.47 -7.59 -10.75
C PRO A 191 5.37 -6.36 -10.57
N LEU A 192 4.87 -5.19 -10.92
CA LEU A 192 5.56 -3.91 -10.74
C LEU A 192 4.60 -2.88 -10.16
N LEU A 193 5.20 -1.92 -9.47
CA LEU A 193 4.48 -0.94 -8.69
C LEU A 193 4.98 0.45 -9.05
N VAL A 194 4.09 1.25 -9.64
CA VAL A 194 4.45 2.52 -10.28
C VAL A 194 3.60 3.67 -9.78
N MET A 195 4.24 4.81 -9.54
CA MET A 195 3.57 6.05 -9.22
C MET A 195 3.31 6.85 -10.49
N ARG A 196 2.03 7.07 -10.81
CA ARG A 196 1.55 7.83 -11.97
C ARG A 196 0.63 8.94 -11.46
N GLN A 197 0.97 10.20 -11.76
CA GLN A 197 0.20 11.38 -11.31
C GLN A 197 -0.02 11.43 -9.78
N GLY A 198 0.92 10.88 -8.99
CA GLY A 198 0.82 10.82 -7.53
C GLY A 198 -0.08 9.68 -7.00
N ALA A 199 -0.71 8.91 -7.87
CA ALA A 199 -1.44 7.70 -7.51
C ALA A 199 -0.56 6.47 -7.71
N LEU A 200 -0.75 5.47 -6.86
CA LEU A 200 -0.07 4.21 -7.01
C LEU A 200 -0.84 3.24 -7.90
N ILE A 201 -0.15 2.63 -8.87
CA ILE A 201 -0.71 1.65 -9.78
C ILE A 201 0.11 0.36 -9.73
N ASN A 202 -0.58 -0.75 -9.48
CA ASN A 202 -0.03 -2.09 -9.64
C ASN A 202 -0.19 -2.53 -11.09
N LEU A 203 0.92 -2.84 -11.74
CA LEU A 203 0.95 -3.38 -13.10
C LEU A 203 1.66 -4.73 -13.11
N LYS A 204 1.58 -5.45 -14.21
CA LYS A 204 2.31 -6.70 -14.42
C LYS A 204 2.92 -6.65 -15.80
N VAL A 205 4.24 -6.78 -15.89
CA VAL A 205 4.94 -6.81 -17.17
C VAL A 205 5.51 -8.20 -17.40
N THR A 206 5.35 -8.70 -18.61
CA THR A 206 5.80 -10.05 -18.98
C THR A 206 6.98 -9.91 -19.95
N PRO A 207 8.22 -10.16 -19.50
CA PRO A 207 9.39 -10.11 -20.38
C PRO A 207 9.27 -11.19 -21.44
N ARG A 208 9.27 -10.80 -22.71
CA ARG A 208 9.13 -11.73 -23.85
C ARG A 208 9.99 -11.23 -25.01
N GLU A 209 10.32 -12.14 -25.92
CA GLU A 209 10.97 -11.73 -27.16
C GLU A 209 9.99 -10.88 -28.00
N TRP A 210 10.51 -9.80 -28.55
CA TRP A 210 9.76 -8.86 -29.38
C TRP A 210 10.70 -8.31 -30.47
N SER A 211 10.19 -7.47 -31.37
CA SER A 211 10.92 -7.01 -32.56
C SER A 211 12.10 -6.07 -32.28
N GLY A 212 12.31 -5.66 -31.03
CA GLY A 212 13.37 -4.73 -30.63
C GLY A 212 14.37 -5.31 -29.63
N PRO A 213 15.32 -4.50 -29.16
CA PRO A 213 16.36 -4.95 -28.25
C PRO A 213 15.81 -5.26 -26.85
N GLY A 214 16.31 -6.33 -26.24
CA GLY A 214 15.95 -6.73 -24.88
C GLY A 214 14.60 -7.45 -24.79
N LEU A 215 14.08 -7.61 -23.57
CA LEU A 215 12.88 -8.42 -23.30
C LEU A 215 11.62 -7.59 -22.96
N LEU A 216 11.76 -6.27 -22.80
CA LEU A 216 10.69 -5.39 -22.34
C LEU A 216 10.44 -4.21 -23.27
N GLY A 217 11.49 -3.68 -23.91
CA GLY A 217 11.40 -2.53 -24.81
C GLY A 217 11.14 -1.19 -24.12
N CYS A 218 11.58 -1.04 -22.87
CA CYS A 218 11.57 0.22 -22.13
C CYS A 218 12.97 0.56 -21.60
N HIS A 219 13.22 1.86 -21.41
CA HIS A 219 14.39 2.37 -20.70
C HIS A 219 14.00 2.85 -19.30
N PHE A 220 14.85 2.55 -18.33
CA PHE A 220 14.68 2.96 -16.94
C PHE A 220 15.81 3.91 -16.57
N ARG A 221 15.46 5.15 -16.23
CA ARG A 221 16.38 6.14 -15.70
C ARG A 221 16.33 6.14 -14.17
N ILE A 222 17.44 5.85 -13.52
CA ILE A 222 17.55 5.87 -12.06
C ILE A 222 17.37 7.31 -11.52
N LEU A 223 16.67 7.46 -10.40
CA LEU A 223 16.37 8.73 -9.73
C LEU A 223 17.26 9.00 -8.50
#